data_AF-A0A4V1RU79-F1
#
_entry.id   AF-A0A4V1RU79-F1
#
_cell.length_a   1.000
_cell.length_b   1.000
_cell.length_c   1.000
_cell.angle_alpha   90.00
_cell.angle_beta   90.00
_cell.angle_gamma   90.00
#
_symmetry.space_group_name_H-M   'P 1'
#
loop_
_entity.id
_entity.type
_entity.pdbx_description
1 polymer ?
#
loop_
_entity_poly.entity_id
_entity_poly.type
_entity_poly.pdbx_seq_one_letter_code
_entity_poly.pdbx_strand_id
1 'polypeptide(L)' 'MSSVKPSDGLPRLMVRFPPDIKGWLRQQAVHNGSSQTSEVVRSVRERMERQRAPQTMEG' A
#
# COMPACT_ATOMS: atom_id res chain seq x y z
N MET A 1 -13.37 -27.75 -7.17
CA MET A 1 -12.35 -27.01 -7.94
C MET A 1 -11.88 -25.85 -7.08
N SER A 2 -10.64 -25.85 -6.59
CA SER A 2 -10.12 -24.73 -5.79
C SER A 2 -9.81 -23.54 -6.71
N SER A 3 -10.45 -22.40 -6.47
CA SER A 3 -10.16 -21.15 -7.17
C SER A 3 -8.83 -20.60 -6.65
N VAL A 4 -7.78 -20.78 -7.46
CA VAL A 4 -6.47 -20.14 -7.22
C VAL A 4 -6.65 -18.64 -7.45
N LYS A 5 -6.33 -17.82 -6.45
CA LYS A 5 -6.33 -16.37 -6.60
C LYS A 5 -5.10 -15.95 -7.41
N PRO A 6 -5.17 -14.86 -8.19
CA PRO A 6 -4.03 -14.35 -8.96
C PRO A 6 -2.76 -14.09 -8.13
N SER A 7 -2.92 -13.89 -6.81
CA SER A 7 -1.84 -13.63 -5.87
C SER A 7 -1.13 -14.88 -5.34
N ASP A 8 -1.62 -16.09 -5.61
CA ASP A 8 -1.17 -17.31 -4.89
C ASP A 8 0.26 -17.76 -5.23
N GLY A 9 0.91 -17.17 -6.25
CA GLY A 9 2.32 -17.38 -6.58
C GLY A 9 3.25 -16.21 -6.28
N LEU A 10 2.73 -15.10 -5.74
CA LEU A 10 3.53 -13.90 -5.50
C LEU A 10 4.22 -13.94 -4.12
N PRO A 11 5.45 -13.42 -4.01
CA PRO A 11 6.16 -13.35 -2.74
C PRO A 11 5.38 -12.49 -1.74
N ARG A 12 5.30 -12.96 -0.49
CA ARG A 12 4.61 -12.26 0.61
C ARG A 12 5.62 -11.52 1.47
N LEU A 13 5.35 -10.24 1.72
CA LEU A 13 6.12 -9.43 2.67
C LEU A 13 5.37 -9.34 4.00
N MET A 14 5.95 -9.89 5.07
CA MET A 14 5.40 -9.75 6.42
C MET A 14 5.98 -8.51 7.08
N VAL A 15 5.15 -7.50 7.33
CA VAL A 15 5.55 -6.26 8.00
C VAL A 15 4.84 -6.14 9.35
N ARG A 16 5.59 -5.83 10.40
CA ARG A 16 5.03 -5.45 11.70
C ARG A 16 4.80 -3.94 11.70
N PHE A 17 3.57 -3.53 11.97
CA PHE A 17 3.20 -2.13 12.10
C PHE A 17 2.92 -1.79 13.56
N PRO A 18 3.34 -0.61 14.03
CA PRO A 18 2.80 0.01 15.23
C PRO A 18 1.26 0.03 15.22
N PRO A 19 0.60 -0.07 16.40
CA PRO A 19 -0.86 -0.15 16.49
C PRO A 19 -1.61 1.02 15.85
N ASP A 20 -1.08 2.23 16.00
CA ASP A 20 -1.58 3.48 15.42
C ASP A 20 -1.56 3.42 13.89
N ILE A 21 -0.44 3.03 13.29
CA ILE A 21 -0.32 2.89 11.83
C ILE A 21 -1.28 1.81 11.31
N LYS A 22 -1.41 0.69 12.03
CA LYS A 22 -2.34 -0.37 11.66
C LYS A 22 -3.80 0.08 11.74
N GLY A 23 -4.14 0.89 12.74
CA GLY A 23 -5.45 1.52 12.91
C GLY A 23 -5.76 2.46 11.75
N TRP A 24 -4.81 3.33 11.41
CA TRP A 24 -4.95 4.26 10.29
C TRP A 24 -5.14 3.54 8.95
N LEU A 25 -4.34 2.51 8.63
CA LEU A 25 -4.50 1.71 7.41
C LEU A 25 -5.87 1.06 7.30
N ARG A 26 -6.46 0.63 8.42
CA ARG A 26 -7.82 0.08 8.44
C ARG A 26 -8.85 1.16 8.08
N GLN A 27 -8.72 2.36 8.63
CA GLN A 27 -9.62 3.47 8.32
C GLN A 27 -9.54 3.88 6.85
N GLN A 28 -8.33 3.95 6.29
CA GLN A 28 -8.13 4.25 4.86
C GLN A 28 -8.74 3.16 3.97
N ALA A 29 -8.57 1.89 4.32
CA ALA A 29 -9.17 0.79 3.56
C ALA A 29 -10.71 0.86 3.56
N VAL A 30 -11.33 1.23 4.68
CA VAL A 30 -12.78 1.45 4.76
C VAL A 30 -13.20 2.65 3.91
N HIS A 31 -12.52 3.79 4.05
CA HIS A 31 -12.81 5.02 3.32
C HIS A 31 -12.72 4.80 1.80
N ASN A 32 -11.71 4.08 1.34
CA ASN A 32 -11.42 3.85 -0.07
C ASN A 32 -12.10 2.60 -0.65
N GLY A 33 -12.89 1.86 0.14
CA GLY A 33 -13.54 0.62 -0.29
C GLY A 33 -12.55 -0.47 -0.76
N SER A 34 -11.39 -0.57 -0.11
CA SER A 34 -10.24 -1.36 -0.55
C SER A 34 -9.71 -2.29 0.55
N SER A 35 -8.57 -2.94 0.30
CA SER A 35 -7.86 -3.73 1.31
C SER A 35 -6.70 -2.95 1.95
N GLN A 36 -6.33 -3.28 3.18
CA GLN A 36 -5.16 -2.69 3.83
C GLN A 36 -3.87 -2.87 3.02
N THR A 37 -3.72 -4.01 2.31
CA THR A 37 -2.57 -4.24 1.42
C THR A 37 -2.58 -3.28 0.23
N SER A 38 -3.76 -2.99 -0.32
CA SER A 38 -3.93 -2.00 -1.39
C SER A 38 -3.51 -0.61 -0.92
N GLU A 39 -3.83 -0.24 0.32
CA GLU A 39 -3.40 1.04 0.90
C GLU A 39 -1.89 1.11 1.10
N VAL A 40 -1.26 0.04 1.61
CA VAL A 40 0.21 -0.03 1.72
C VAL A 40 0.86 0.14 0.35
N VAL A 41 0.37 -0.57 -0.67
CA VAL A 41 0.88 -0.47 -2.04
C VAL A 41 0.69 0.95 -2.59
N ARG A 42 -0.46 1.59 -2.35
CA ARG A 42 -0.72 2.98 -2.77
C ARG A 42 0.29 3.93 -2.13
N SER A 43 0.47 3.88 -0.82
CA SER A 43 1.41 4.76 -0.11
C SER A 43 2.85 4.57 -0.57
N VAL A 44 3.27 3.33 -0.83
CA VAL A 44 4.62 3.04 -1.36
C VAL A 44 4.77 3.60 -2.78
N ARG A 45 3.81 3.36 -3.67
CA ARG A 45 3.86 3.85 -5.06
C ARG A 45 3.87 5.38 -5.13
N GLU A 46 3.03 6.03 -4.34
CA GLU A 46 2.99 7.50 -4.24
C GLU A 46 4.34 8.06 -3.76
N ARG A 47 4.99 7.40 -2.78
CA ARG A 47 6.33 7.80 -2.35
C ARG A 47 7.38 7.59 -3.43
N MET A 48 7.33 6.47 -4.16
CA MET A 48 8.24 6.23 -5.29
C MET A 48 8.06 7.27 -6.38
N GLU A 49 6.83 7.65 -6.69
CA GLU A 49 6.52 8.70 -7.68
C GLU A 49 7.08 10.06 -7.23
N ARG A 50 6.86 10.45 -5.96
CA ARG A 50 7.44 11.67 -5.40
C ARG A 50 8.97 11.72 -5.40
N GLN A 51 9.63 10.57 -5.31
CA GLN A 51 11.10 10.48 -5.42
C GLN A 51 11.58 10.56 -6.87
N ARG A 52 10.76 10.13 -7.83
CA ARG A 52 11.07 10.18 -9.27
C ARG A 52 10.74 11.51 -9.90
N ALA A 53 9.70 12.18 -9.43
CA ALA A 53 9.43 13.55 -9.82
C ALA A 53 10.68 14.37 -9.44
N PRO A 54 11.38 14.99 -10.42
CA PRO A 54 12.40 15.95 -10.08
C PRO A 54 11.72 16.95 -9.15
N GLN A 55 12.32 17.22 -7.99
CA GLN A 55 11.90 18.32 -7.12
C GLN A 55 11.73 19.50 -8.08
N THR A 56 10.49 19.92 -8.36
CA THR A 56 10.27 21.04 -9.28
C THR A 56 11.11 22.16 -8.73
N MET A 57 12.16 22.47 -9.49
CA MET A 57 13.14 23.48 -9.14
C MET A 57 12.39 24.79 -9.27
N GLU A 58 11.75 25.20 -8.18
CA GLU A 58 11.26 26.56 -7.98
C GLU A 58 12.53 27.43 -7.95
N GLY A 59 12.73 28.19 -9.03
CA GLY A 59 13.84 29.13 -9.20
C GLY A 59 13.69 30.38 -8.36
#